data_AF-A0A5D2GKG4-F1
#
_entry.id   AF-A0A5D2GKG4-F1
#
_cell.length_a   1.000
_cell.length_b   1.000
_cell.length_c   1.000
_cell.angle_alpha   90.00
_cell.angle_beta   90.00
_cell.angle_gamma   90.00
#
_symmetry.space_group_name_H-M   'P 1'
#
loop_
_entity.id
_entity.type
_entity.pdbx_description
1 polymer ?
#
loop_
_entity_poly.entity_id
_entity_poly.type
_entity_poly.pdbx_seq_one_letter_code
_entity_poly.pdbx_strand_id
1 'polypeptide(L)'
;MLQIAAVPEDIGTAGALRAISHYVTAKDILVVSGDLVYDVSPGAVAATHRRYDVVVTAALCIVPISGSSELGSSGGTDKTKKPGRYNIIGLDPCKQFLLHIATGAEIEKDTRLQKYLLHAVGQVLHTV
;
A
#
# COMPACT_ATOMS: atom_id res chain seq x y z
N MET A 1 7.49 28.59 4.36
CA MET A 1 8.66 28.22 5.17
C MET A 1 8.78 26.71 5.11
N LEU A 2 9.95 26.19 4.73
CA LEU A 2 10.22 24.74 4.71
C LEU A 2 10.80 24.34 6.06
N GLN A 3 10.30 23.24 6.64
CA GLN A 3 10.82 22.69 7.88
C GLN A 3 11.38 21.30 7.62
N ILE A 4 12.60 21.05 8.09
CA ILE A 4 13.30 19.78 7.93
C ILE A 4 13.60 19.26 9.33
N ALA A 5 13.22 18.02 9.61
CA ALA A 5 13.53 17.32 10.84
C ALA A 5 14.25 16.01 10.51
N ALA A 6 15.41 15.81 11.12
CA ALA A 6 16.12 14.54 11.04
C ALA A 6 15.53 13.57 12.07
N VAL A 7 15.32 12.32 11.66
CA VAL A 7 14.84 11.23 12.50
C VAL A 7 15.81 10.06 12.38
N PRO A 8 15.98 9.23 13.43
CA PRO A 8 16.78 8.00 13.34
C PRO A 8 16.30 7.08 12.22
N GLU A 9 17.21 6.37 11.56
CA GLU A 9 16.86 5.49 10.44
C GLU A 9 16.13 4.22 10.86
N ASP A 10 16.27 3.80 12.12
CA ASP A 10 15.78 2.55 12.67
C ASP A 10 14.30 2.56 13.08
N ILE A 11 13.64 3.73 13.11
CA ILE A 11 12.27 3.86 13.67
C ILE A 11 11.12 3.71 12.66
N GLY A 12 11.43 3.53 11.36
CA GLY A 12 10.44 3.37 10.30
C GLY A 12 9.48 4.56 10.13
N THR A 13 8.59 4.51 9.14
CA THR A 13 7.71 5.64 8.79
C THR A 13 6.79 6.09 9.93
N ALA A 14 6.17 5.14 10.64
CA ALA A 14 5.27 5.47 11.74
C ALA A 14 6.02 6.07 12.94
N GLY A 15 7.23 5.57 13.24
CA GLY A 15 8.07 6.13 14.29
C GLY A 15 8.56 7.54 13.93
N ALA A 16 8.97 7.75 12.68
CA ALA A 16 9.35 9.05 12.15
C ALA A 16 8.22 10.07 12.29
N LEU A 17 6.99 9.72 11.86
CA LEU A 17 5.81 10.59 12.01
C LEU A 17 5.52 10.94 13.47
N ARG A 18 5.68 9.98 14.38
CA ARG A 18 5.52 10.22 15.82
C ARG A 18 6.57 11.20 16.37
N ALA A 19 7.83 11.06 15.93
CA ALA A 19 8.93 11.92 16.36
C ALA A 19 8.78 13.38 15.89
N ILE A 20 8.04 13.63 14.81
CA ILE A 20 7.77 14.97 14.28
C ILE A 20 6.35 15.49 14.56
N SER A 21 5.56 14.76 15.35
CA SER A 21 4.13 15.02 15.53
C SER A 21 3.82 16.43 16.05
N HIS A 22 4.72 17.03 16.85
CA HIS A 22 4.60 18.40 17.35
C HIS A 22 4.69 19.47 16.25
N TYR A 23 5.20 19.14 15.07
CA TYR A 23 5.21 20.03 13.90
C TYR A 23 3.95 19.88 13.04
N VAL A 24 3.18 18.80 13.21
CA VAL A 24 1.98 18.52 12.42
C VAL A 24 0.78 19.25 13.04
N THR A 25 0.42 20.39 12.45
CA THR A 25 -0.71 21.22 12.90
C THR A 25 -1.94 21.13 12.00
N ALA A 26 -1.78 20.59 10.79
CA ALA A 26 -2.86 20.40 9.84
C ALA A 26 -3.78 19.26 10.28
N LYS A 27 -5.08 19.39 9.96
CA LYS A 27 -6.08 18.34 10.19
C LYS A 27 -5.74 17.05 9.42
N ASP A 28 -5.37 17.22 8.15
CA ASP A 28 -5.04 16.13 7.25
C ASP A 28 -3.57 16.29 6.81
N ILE A 29 -2.86 15.17 6.70
CA ILE A 29 -1.48 15.14 6.19
C ILE A 29 -1.40 14.27 4.93
N LEU A 30 -0.53 14.67 4.01
CA LEU A 30 -0.11 13.84 2.88
C LEU A 30 1.30 13.32 3.16
N VAL A 31 1.44 12.00 3.24
CA VAL A 31 2.74 11.34 3.43
C VAL A 31 3.22 10.85 2.07
N VAL A 32 4.42 11.26 1.69
CA VAL A 32 5.06 10.91 0.41
C VAL A 32 6.46 10.35 0.71
N SER A 33 6.84 9.31 -0.01
CA SER A 33 8.21 8.76 0.07
C SER A 33 9.17 9.61 -0.76
N GLY A 34 10.43 9.74 -0.31
CA GLY A 34 11.45 10.52 -1.02
C GLY A 34 11.87 9.96 -2.38
N ASP A 35 11.56 8.68 -2.63
CA ASP A 35 11.80 7.96 -3.88
C ASP A 35 10.54 7.84 -4.76
N LEU A 36 9.44 8.52 -4.41
CA LEU A 36 8.20 8.42 -5.16
C LEU A 36 8.35 9.04 -6.56
N VAL A 37 8.20 8.21 -7.59
CA VAL A 37 7.98 8.64 -8.98
C VAL A 37 6.54 8.30 -9.33
N TYR A 38 5.69 9.33 -9.46
CA TYR A 38 4.26 9.16 -9.67
C TYR A 38 3.71 10.26 -10.58
N ASP A 39 2.80 9.87 -11.47
CA ASP A 39 2.19 10.73 -12.49
C ASP A 39 0.88 11.38 -12.02
N VAL A 40 0.30 10.88 -10.93
CA VAL A 40 -0.92 11.47 -10.35
C VAL A 40 -0.55 12.63 -9.43
N SER A 41 -1.24 13.76 -9.64
CA SER A 41 -1.04 14.94 -8.81
C SER A 41 -1.41 14.70 -7.33
N PRO A 42 -0.64 15.23 -6.37
CA PRO A 42 -1.03 15.25 -4.95
C PRO A 42 -2.43 15.83 -4.70
N GLY A 43 -2.84 16.81 -5.51
CA GLY A 43 -4.16 17.43 -5.45
C GLY A 43 -5.31 16.46 -5.77
N ALA A 44 -5.11 15.51 -6.68
CA ALA A 44 -6.11 14.48 -6.99
C ALA A 44 -6.32 13.51 -5.82
N VAL A 45 -5.23 13.14 -5.12
CA VAL A 45 -5.29 12.33 -3.90
C VAL A 45 -6.06 13.07 -2.80
N ALA A 46 -5.72 14.33 -2.57
CA ALA A 46 -6.40 15.17 -1.57
C ALA A 46 -7.88 15.40 -1.91
N ALA A 47 -8.22 15.62 -3.18
CA ALA A 47 -9.60 15.76 -3.63
C ALA A 47 -10.40 14.47 -3.40
N THR A 48 -9.80 13.31 -3.65
CA THR A 48 -10.43 12.00 -3.42
C THR A 48 -10.68 11.77 -1.92
N HIS A 49 -9.68 12.07 -1.09
CA HIS A 49 -9.78 12.00 0.36
C HIS A 49 -10.96 12.82 0.90
N ARG A 50 -11.07 14.08 0.46
CA ARG A 50 -12.17 14.96 0.88
C ARG A 50 -13.52 14.62 0.28
N ARG A 51 -13.57 14.13 -0.97
CA ARG A 51 -14.82 13.77 -1.65
C ARG A 51 -15.57 12.67 -0.91
N TYR A 52 -14.85 11.72 -0.34
CA TYR A 52 -15.43 10.60 0.39
C TYR A 52 -15.38 10.75 1.91
N ASP A 53 -14.79 11.84 2.43
CA ASP A 53 -14.58 12.11 3.86
C ASP A 53 -14.02 10.88 4.60
N VAL A 54 -12.99 10.27 4.01
CA VAL A 54 -12.39 9.02 4.51
C VAL A 54 -11.27 9.31 5.51
N VAL A 55 -11.01 8.37 6.41
CA VAL A 55 -9.91 8.48 7.39
C VAL A 55 -8.54 8.34 6.73
N VAL A 56 -8.44 7.50 5.69
CA VAL A 56 -7.19 7.22 4.98
C VAL A 56 -7.48 7.09 3.48
N THR A 57 -6.59 7.66 2.67
CA THR A 57 -6.55 7.42 1.23
C THR A 57 -5.16 6.92 0.88
N ALA A 58 -5.09 5.75 0.23
CA ALA A 58 -3.85 5.19 -0.26
C ALA A 58 -3.85 5.24 -1.80
N ALA A 59 -2.79 5.79 -2.38
CA ALA A 59 -2.56 5.72 -3.81
C ALA A 59 -1.85 4.40 -4.13
N LEU A 60 -2.45 3.61 -5.03
CA LEU A 60 -1.93 2.33 -5.47
C LEU A 60 -1.54 2.43 -6.94
N CYS A 61 -0.46 1.77 -7.31
CA CYS A 61 -0.02 1.63 -8.69
C CYS A 61 0.05 0.15 -9.04
N ILE A 62 -0.51 -0.22 -10.19
CA ILE A 62 -0.34 -1.56 -10.73
C ILE A 62 1.09 -1.64 -11.22
N VAL A 63 1.90 -2.50 -10.62
CA VAL A 63 3.22 -2.80 -11.17
C VAL A 63 2.98 -3.58 -12.47
N PRO A 64 3.36 -3.04 -13.64
CA PRO A 64 3.27 -3.81 -14.87
C PRO A 64 4.06 -5.10 -14.65
N ILE A 65 3.48 -6.25 -15.02
CA ILE A 65 4.23 -7.50 -15.07
C ILE A 65 5.27 -7.30 -16.16
N SER A 66 6.44 -6.78 -15.79
CA SER A 66 7.62 -6.80 -16.64
C SER A 66 7.86 -8.28 -16.90
N GLY A 67 7.57 -8.70 -18.14
CA GLY A 67 7.62 -10.09 -18.54
C GLY A 67 8.94 -10.69 -18.09
N SER A 68 8.85 -11.68 -17.21
CA SER A 68 9.93 -12.55 -16.71
C SER A 68 11.33 -12.12 -17.21
N SER A 69 11.91 -11.08 -16.61
CA SER A 69 13.34 -10.88 -16.78
C SER A 69 13.99 -11.87 -15.83
N GLU A 70 14.32 -13.03 -16.39
CA GLU A 70 15.17 -14.01 -15.76
C GLU A 70 16.47 -13.32 -15.31
N LEU A 71 16.60 -13.03 -14.02
CA LEU A 71 17.92 -12.88 -13.45
C LEU A 71 18.53 -14.27 -13.38
N GLY A 72 19.41 -14.54 -14.32
CA GLY A 72 20.15 -15.78 -14.43
C GLY A 72 20.99 -16.12 -13.20
N SER A 73 21.00 -17.43 -12.92
CA SER A 73 22.15 -18.25 -12.50
C SER A 73 22.86 -17.93 -11.17
N SER A 74 22.72 -18.85 -10.19
CA SER A 74 23.82 -19.77 -9.85
C SER A 74 23.37 -20.83 -8.83
N GLY A 75 23.46 -22.11 -9.22
CA GLY A 75 23.76 -23.27 -8.36
C GLY A 75 22.86 -23.59 -7.16
N GLY A 76 22.25 -24.78 -7.19
CA GLY A 76 21.75 -25.47 -5.99
C GLY A 76 20.28 -25.84 -6.08
N THR A 77 20.00 -27.14 -6.17
CA THR A 77 18.66 -27.69 -6.07
C THR A 77 18.08 -27.45 -4.68
N ASP A 78 17.27 -26.41 -4.53
CA ASP A 78 16.29 -26.37 -3.45
C ASP A 78 14.95 -25.84 -3.99
N LYS A 79 13.96 -26.74 -4.06
CA LYS A 79 12.62 -26.48 -4.58
C LYS A 79 11.78 -25.77 -3.52
N THR A 80 12.19 -24.57 -3.12
CA THR A 80 11.30 -23.65 -2.41
C THR A 80 11.06 -22.46 -3.33
N LYS A 81 9.90 -22.45 -4.02
CA LYS A 81 9.40 -21.25 -4.68
C LYS A 81 9.38 -20.17 -3.60
N LYS A 82 10.21 -19.12 -3.72
CA LYS A 82 10.11 -17.98 -2.82
C LYS A 82 8.68 -17.42 -2.96
N PRO A 83 7.98 -17.16 -1.85
CA PRO A 83 6.64 -16.59 -1.93
C PRO A 83 6.70 -15.34 -2.79
N GLY A 84 5.72 -15.21 -3.68
CA GLY A 84 5.66 -14.10 -4.62
C GLY A 84 5.76 -12.77 -3.88
N ARG A 85 6.65 -11.88 -4.34
CA ARG A 85 6.84 -10.53 -3.77
C ARG A 85 5.74 -9.57 -4.24
N TYR A 86 4.49 -9.99 -4.13
CA TYR A 86 3.33 -9.18 -4.49
C TYR A 86 2.41 -9.01 -3.29
N ASN A 87 1.67 -7.91 -3.26
CA ASN A 87 0.61 -7.66 -2.31
C ASN A 87 -0.71 -7.84 -3.04
N ILE A 88 -1.66 -8.55 -2.43
CA ILE A 88 -3.03 -8.59 -2.90
C ILE A 88 -3.82 -7.51 -2.19
N ILE A 89 -4.44 -6.65 -3.00
CA ILE A 89 -5.32 -5.59 -2.54
C ILE A 89 -6.75 -5.94 -2.95
N GLY A 90 -7.64 -6.06 -1.97
CA GLY A 90 -9.07 -6.22 -2.17
C GLY A 90 -9.79 -4.88 -2.07
N LEU A 91 -10.48 -4.50 -3.14
CA LEU A 91 -11.24 -3.25 -3.24
C LEU A 91 -12.73 -3.51 -3.43
N ASP A 92 -13.57 -2.62 -2.91
CA ASP A 92 -14.96 -2.49 -3.33
C ASP A 92 -14.99 -2.02 -4.80
N PRO A 93 -15.55 -2.80 -5.73
CA PRO A 93 -15.56 -2.44 -7.16
C PRO A 93 -16.30 -1.12 -7.44
N CYS A 94 -17.28 -0.75 -6.61
CA CYS A 94 -18.09 0.44 -6.85
C CYS A 94 -17.40 1.72 -6.36
N LYS A 95 -16.92 1.74 -5.11
CA LYS A 95 -16.37 2.95 -4.48
C LYS A 95 -14.86 2.96 -4.37
N GLN A 96 -14.19 1.87 -4.74
CA GLN A 96 -12.74 1.69 -4.58
C GLN A 96 -12.28 1.82 -3.13
N PHE A 97 -13.14 1.44 -2.18
CA PHE A 97 -12.77 1.36 -0.77
C PHE A 97 -11.93 0.12 -0.51
N LEU A 98 -10.89 0.28 0.31
CA LEU A 98 -10.01 -0.82 0.70
C LEU A 98 -10.74 -1.77 1.66
N LEU A 99 -10.81 -3.05 1.28
CA LEU A 99 -11.47 -4.11 2.05
C LEU A 99 -10.48 -5.13 2.61
N HIS A 100 -9.37 -5.35 1.91
CA HIS A 100 -8.40 -6.36 2.29
C HIS A 100 -7.00 -6.02 1.77
N ILE A 101 -5.98 -6.32 2.58
CA ILE A 101 -4.57 -6.34 2.17
C ILE A 101 -3.99 -7.65 2.66
N ALA A 102 -3.29 -8.35 1.79
CA ALA A 102 -2.48 -9.51 2.15
C ALA A 102 -1.18 -9.53 1.35
N THR A 103 -0.13 -10.09 1.93
CA THR A 103 1.14 -10.37 1.24
C THR A 103 1.06 -11.74 0.56
N GLY A 104 1.84 -11.96 -0.51
CA GLY A 104 1.91 -13.26 -1.18
C GLY A 104 2.19 -14.43 -0.24
N ALA A 105 2.99 -14.22 0.80
CA ALA A 105 3.30 -15.23 1.82
C ALA A 105 2.09 -15.60 2.72
N GLU A 106 1.16 -14.66 2.94
CA GLU A 106 -0.07 -14.90 3.71
C GLU A 106 -1.10 -15.70 2.90
N ILE A 107 -1.10 -15.54 1.57
CA ILE A 107 -2.01 -16.25 0.66
C ILE A 107 -1.65 -17.71 0.51
N GLU A 108 -0.36 -18.02 0.48
CA GLU A 108 0.12 -19.41 0.46
C GLU A 108 -0.31 -20.19 1.71
N LYS A 109 -0.66 -19.50 2.80
CA LYS A 109 -1.01 -20.06 4.11
C LYS A 109 -2.50 -19.95 4.45
N ASP A 110 -3.36 -19.98 3.43
CA ASP A 110 -4.82 -19.90 3.54
C ASP A 110 -5.28 -18.56 4.15
N THR A 111 -5.54 -17.57 3.30
CA THR A 111 -5.98 -16.24 3.74
C THR A 111 -7.48 -16.21 4.02
N ARG A 112 -7.85 -15.66 5.19
CA ARG A 112 -9.24 -15.59 5.65
C ARG A 112 -9.84 -14.23 5.30
N LEU A 113 -10.87 -14.23 4.46
CA LEU A 113 -11.74 -13.08 4.24
C LEU A 113 -12.97 -13.16 5.17
N GLN A 114 -13.29 -12.07 5.86
CA GLN A 114 -14.44 -12.04 6.76
C GLN A 114 -15.75 -11.99 5.96
N LYS A 115 -16.67 -12.95 6.22
CA LYS A 115 -17.94 -13.08 5.48
C LYS A 115 -18.80 -11.81 5.54
N TYR A 116 -18.79 -11.07 6.65
CA TYR A 116 -19.60 -9.85 6.74
C TYR A 116 -19.14 -8.77 5.75
N LEU A 117 -17.85 -8.73 5.37
CA LEU A 117 -17.36 -7.83 4.33
C LEU A 117 -18.00 -8.20 2.98
N LEU A 118 -18.00 -9.50 2.64
CA LEU A 118 -18.69 -9.99 1.44
C LEU A 118 -20.19 -9.68 1.45
N HIS A 119 -20.86 -9.84 2.59
CA HIS A 119 -22.27 -9.46 2.71
C HIS A 119 -22.51 -7.96 2.54
N ALA A 120 -21.59 -7.11 3.01
CA ALA A 120 -21.72 -5.67 2.92
C ALA A 120 -21.49 -5.13 1.49
N VAL A 121 -20.53 -5.70 0.75
CA VAL A 121 -20.14 -5.18 -0.58
C VAL A 121 -20.59 -6.06 -1.75
N GLY A 122 -21.04 -7.28 -1.50
CA GLY A 122 -21.45 -8.27 -2.50
C GLY A 122 -20.29 -8.89 -3.30
N GLN A 123 -19.28 -8.09 -3.64
CA GLN A 123 -18.12 -8.50 -4.41
C GLN A 123 -16.85 -7.77 -3.94
N VAL A 124 -15.71 -8.44 -4.02
CA VAL A 124 -14.38 -7.84 -3.83
C VAL A 124 -13.58 -8.02 -5.11
N LEU A 125 -12.97 -6.95 -5.60
CA LEU A 125 -12.01 -6.99 -6.70
C LEU A 125 -10.60 -7.13 -6.13
N HIS A 126 -9.89 -8.21 -6.44
CA HIS A 126 -8.50 -8.40 -6.06
C HIS A 126 -7.56 -7.96 -7.18
N THR A 127 -6.58 -7.11 -6.85
CA THR A 127 -5.47 -6.74 -7.72
C THR A 127 -4.16 -7.24 -7.12
N VAL A 128 -3.27 -7.76 -7.97
CA VAL A 128 -1.94 -8.30 -7.64
C VAL A 128 -0.86 -7.36 -8.15
#